data_AF-A0A958W7B2-F1
#
_entry.id   AF-A0A958W7B2-F1
#
_cell.length_a   1.000
_cell.length_b   1.000
_cell.length_c   1.000
_cell.angle_alpha   90.00
_cell.angle_beta   90.00
_cell.angle_gamma   90.00
#
_symmetry.space_group_name_H-M   'P 1'
#
loop_
_entity.id
_entity.type
_entity.pdbx_description
1 polymer ?
#
loop_
_entity_poly.entity_id
_entity_poly.type
_entity_poly.pdbx_seq_one_letter_code
_entity_poly.pdbx_strand_id
1 'polypeptide(L)'
;MYTKKKFSGLTMLRWTRRELRFFIIWSLIVTALYEVLGLQWLQVPWTALALIGTAVAFLIGFQSNAVYGRLWEARQIWGGIVNDSRMFTIMVLDMITNEYAKDPATEEELAAHKKTLVMRHIAWLTTLRHAMRQLKPWETYRTNKRNSEWVEA
;
A
#
# COMPACT_ATOMS: atom_id res chain seq x y z
N MET A 1 6.65 -2.10 -7.07
CA MET A 1 6.08 -0.97 -6.30
C MET A 1 6.68 0.29 -6.89
N TYR A 2 5.88 1.18 -7.45
CA TYR A 2 6.42 2.37 -8.13
C TYR A 2 7.16 3.26 -7.13
N THR A 3 8.47 3.44 -7.32
CA THR A 3 9.37 4.10 -6.35
C THR A 3 9.73 5.55 -6.72
N LYS A 4 9.22 6.08 -7.83
CA LYS A 4 9.62 7.41 -8.32
C LYS A 4 8.90 8.55 -7.60
N LYS A 5 9.65 9.62 -7.36
CA LYS A 5 9.24 10.83 -6.60
C LYS A 5 8.10 11.62 -7.24
N LYS A 6 7.85 11.44 -8.54
CA LYS A 6 6.76 12.08 -9.30
C LYS A 6 6.07 11.04 -10.19
N PHE A 7 4.74 11.00 -10.14
CA PHE A 7 3.92 10.23 -11.06
C PHE A 7 3.48 11.15 -12.20
N SER A 8 4.06 10.97 -13.39
CA SER A 8 3.75 11.80 -14.55
C SER A 8 2.49 11.32 -15.26
N GLY A 9 1.69 12.24 -15.80
CA GLY A 9 0.51 11.89 -16.61
C GLY A 9 0.86 11.01 -17.81
N LEU A 10 2.05 11.16 -18.39
CA LEU A 10 2.53 10.29 -19.47
C LEU A 10 2.75 8.85 -18.99
N THR A 11 3.21 8.67 -17.75
CA THR A 11 3.35 7.36 -17.11
C THR A 11 1.99 6.72 -16.88
N MET A 12 1.00 7.51 -16.44
CA MET A 12 -0.38 7.06 -16.27
C MET A 12 -0.97 6.57 -17.60
N LEU A 13 -0.85 7.37 -18.66
CA LEU A 13 -1.34 7.01 -19.99
C LEU A 13 -0.66 5.74 -20.53
N ARG A 14 0.65 5.60 -20.30
CA ARG A 14 1.38 4.39 -20.70
C ARG A 14 0.91 3.16 -19.94
N TRP A 15 0.55 3.31 -18.66
CA TRP A 15 0.02 2.22 -17.85
C TRP A 15 -1.39 1.82 -18.29
N THR A 16 -2.27 2.77 -18.58
CA THR A 16 -3.67 2.53 -18.99
C THR A 16 -3.86 2.27 -20.49
N ARG A 17 -2.79 2.32 -21.30
CA ARG A 17 -2.83 2.20 -22.77
C ARG A 17 -3.60 0.98 -23.32
N ARG A 18 -3.59 -0.14 -22.60
CA ARG A 18 -4.30 -1.37 -23.04
C ARG A 18 -5.81 -1.21 -22.88
N GLU A 19 -6.24 -0.64 -21.75
CA GLU A 19 -7.65 -0.37 -21.44
C GLU A 19 -8.19 0.75 -22.32
N LEU A 20 -7.41 1.82 -22.48
CA LEU A 20 -7.79 2.94 -23.35
C LEU A 20 -8.02 2.47 -24.80
N ARG A 21 -7.12 1.65 -25.36
CA ARG A 21 -7.30 1.07 -26.70
C ARG A 21 -8.55 0.21 -26.80
N PHE A 22 -8.81 -0.63 -25.79
CA PHE A 22 -10.01 -1.46 -25.76
C PHE A 22 -11.28 -0.61 -25.79
N PHE A 23 -11.38 0.41 -24.93
CA PHE A 23 -12.56 1.27 -24.87
C PHE A 23 -12.75 2.12 -26.12
N ILE A 24 -11.66 2.62 -26.73
CA ILE A 24 -11.73 3.37 -28.00
C ILE A 24 -12.22 2.47 -29.13
N ILE A 25 -11.69 1.26 -29.25
CA ILE A 25 -12.13 0.32 -30.30
C ILE A 25 -13.60 -0.05 -30.06
N TRP A 26 -13.98 -0.33 -28.81
CA TRP A 26 -15.35 -0.66 -28.46
C TRP A 26 -16.33 0.48 -28.78
N SER A 27 -15.99 1.72 -28.40
CA SER A 27 -16.84 2.88 -28.71
C SER A 27 -16.96 3.09 -30.21
N LEU A 28 -15.88 2.94 -30.97
CA LEU A 28 -15.88 3.07 -32.43
C LEU A 28 -16.79 2.01 -33.08
N ILE A 29 -16.73 0.76 -32.61
CA ILE A 29 -17.61 -0.31 -33.08
C ILE A 29 -19.07 0.05 -32.82
N VAL A 30 -19.42 0.41 -31.58
CA VAL A 30 -20.81 0.74 -31.20
C VAL A 30 -21.33 1.92 -32.02
N THR A 31 -20.54 2.99 -32.19
CA THR A 31 -20.92 4.15 -33.00
C THR A 31 -21.10 3.77 -34.47
N ALA A 32 -20.21 2.94 -35.04
CA ALA A 32 -20.34 2.48 -36.42
C ALA A 32 -21.59 1.61 -36.63
N LEU A 33 -21.92 0.71 -35.69
CA LEU A 33 -23.14 -0.09 -35.73
C LEU A 33 -24.39 0.81 -35.68
N TYR A 34 -24.37 1.90 -34.91
CA TYR A 34 -25.48 2.82 -34.78
C TYR A 34 -25.69 3.68 -36.04
N GLU A 35 -24.62 4.35 -36.52
CA GLU A 35 -24.70 5.31 -37.64
C GLU A 35 -24.67 4.65 -39.03
N VAL A 36 -23.84 3.62 -39.24
CA VAL A 36 -23.63 3.03 -40.57
C VAL A 36 -24.62 1.90 -40.87
N LEU A 37 -24.95 1.08 -39.86
CA LEU A 37 -25.90 -0.04 -40.03
C LEU A 37 -27.32 0.31 -39.62
N GLY A 38 -27.57 1.53 -39.13
CA GLY A 38 -28.91 2.02 -38.80
C GLY A 38 -29.59 1.26 -37.65
N LEU A 39 -28.82 0.65 -36.74
CA LEU A 39 -29.33 -0.14 -35.60
C LEU A 39 -29.89 0.75 -34.47
N GLN A 40 -30.73 1.72 -34.82
CA GLN A 40 -31.29 2.72 -33.91
C GLN A 40 -32.27 2.14 -32.89
N TRP A 41 -32.79 0.93 -33.12
CA TRP A 41 -33.64 0.22 -32.17
C TRP A 41 -32.89 -0.21 -30.90
N LEU A 42 -31.55 -0.29 -30.96
CA LEU A 42 -30.69 -0.66 -29.82
C LEU A 42 -30.27 0.58 -29.00
N GLN A 43 -31.23 1.45 -28.69
CA GLN A 43 -30.98 2.60 -27.82
C GLN A 43 -31.08 2.19 -26.35
N VAL A 44 -30.03 2.49 -25.59
CA VAL A 44 -30.03 2.29 -24.14
C VAL A 44 -30.64 3.53 -23.48
N PRO A 45 -31.67 3.37 -22.62
CA PRO A 45 -32.27 4.51 -21.94
C PRO A 45 -31.28 5.18 -20.99
N TRP A 46 -31.18 6.51 -21.08
CA TRP A 46 -30.27 7.32 -20.27
C TRP A 46 -30.47 7.09 -18.77
N THR A 47 -31.71 6.89 -18.33
CA THR A 47 -32.05 6.64 -16.92
C THR A 47 -31.38 5.38 -16.37
N ALA A 48 -31.37 4.29 -17.14
CA ALA A 48 -30.72 3.05 -16.73
C ALA A 48 -29.19 3.23 -16.64
N LEU A 49 -28.59 3.96 -17.58
CA LEU A 49 -27.16 4.27 -17.56
C LEU A 49 -26.79 5.13 -16.35
N ALA A 50 -27.56 6.18 -16.08
CA ALA A 50 -27.35 7.08 -14.93
C ALA A 50 -27.47 6.33 -13.59
N LEU A 51 -28.46 5.43 -13.48
CA LEU A 51 -28.64 4.61 -12.29
C LEU A 51 -27.43 3.70 -12.03
N ILE A 52 -26.98 2.97 -13.07
CA ILE A 52 -25.82 2.08 -12.96
C ILE A 52 -24.55 2.88 -12.64
N GLY A 53 -24.33 3.99 -13.34
CA GLY A 53 -23.17 4.86 -13.11
C GLY A 53 -23.12 5.40 -11.67
N THR A 54 -24.27 5.80 -11.15
CA THR A 54 -24.40 6.26 -9.75
C THR A 54 -24.07 5.14 -8.77
N ALA A 55 -24.63 3.94 -8.96
CA ALA A 55 -24.36 2.79 -8.10
C ALA A 55 -22.87 2.42 -8.10
N VAL A 56 -22.22 2.38 -9.27
CA VAL A 56 -20.78 2.09 -9.40
C VAL A 56 -19.94 3.17 -8.72
N ALA A 57 -20.28 4.46 -8.90
CA ALA A 57 -19.57 5.55 -8.27
C ALA A 57 -19.62 5.47 -6.73
N PHE A 58 -20.80 5.15 -6.16
CA PHE A 58 -20.93 4.94 -4.72
C PHE A 58 -20.10 3.76 -4.23
N LEU A 59 -20.13 2.62 -4.93
CA LEU A 59 -19.34 1.44 -4.57
C LEU A 59 -17.83 1.74 -4.56
N ILE A 60 -17.34 2.41 -5.60
CA ILE A 60 -15.92 2.82 -5.68
C ILE A 60 -15.58 3.82 -4.56
N GLY A 61 -16.49 4.74 -4.24
CA GLY A 61 -16.32 5.69 -3.13
C GLY A 61 -16.16 4.99 -1.79
N PHE A 62 -17.04 4.03 -1.48
CA PHE A 62 -16.95 3.24 -0.24
C PHE A 62 -15.67 2.39 -0.20
N GLN A 63 -15.30 1.74 -1.30
CA GLN A 63 -14.08 0.95 -1.39
C GLN A 63 -12.83 1.82 -1.21
N SER A 64 -12.79 3.00 -1.83
CA SER A 64 -11.66 3.93 -1.72
C SER A 64 -11.48 4.44 -0.30
N ASN A 65 -12.58 4.78 0.38
CA ASN A 65 -12.53 5.18 1.79
C ASN A 65 -12.04 4.05 2.70
N ALA A 66 -12.50 2.82 2.48
CA ALA A 66 -12.06 1.66 3.25
C ALA A 66 -10.56 1.35 3.05
N VAL A 67 -10.07 1.41 1.80
CA VAL A 67 -8.64 1.21 1.50
C VAL A 67 -7.80 2.33 2.11
N TYR A 68 -8.24 3.58 2.01
CA TYR A 68 -7.56 4.72 2.63
C TYR A 68 -7.47 4.56 4.15
N GLY A 69 -8.56 4.15 4.81
CA GLY A 69 -8.58 3.86 6.24
C GLY A 69 -7.53 2.81 6.65
N ARG A 70 -7.42 1.71 5.90
CA ARG A 70 -6.39 0.68 6.14
C ARG A 70 -4.96 1.20 5.97
N LEU A 71 -4.73 2.03 4.95
CA LEU A 71 -3.41 2.65 4.72
C LEU A 71 -3.06 3.62 5.85
N TRP A 72 -4.04 4.37 6.34
CA TRP A 72 -3.86 5.28 7.46
C TRP A 72 -3.58 4.54 8.77
N GLU A 73 -4.33 3.47 9.07
CA GLU A 73 -4.11 2.60 10.21
C GLU A 73 -2.70 2.00 10.20
N ALA A 74 -2.25 1.46 9.05
CA ALA A 74 -0.90 0.93 8.90
C ALA A 74 0.18 1.99 9.17
N ARG A 75 -0.04 3.25 8.75
CA ARG A 75 0.84 4.38 9.06
C ARG A 75 0.85 4.70 10.55
N GLN A 76 -0.31 4.70 11.22
CA GLN A 76 -0.41 4.96 12.65
C GLN A 76 0.32 3.89 13.46
N ILE A 77 0.13 2.61 13.14
CA ILE A 77 0.82 1.49 13.80
C ILE A 77 2.34 1.65 13.66
N TRP A 78 2.83 1.94 12.45
CA TRP A 78 4.26 2.21 12.24
C TRP A 78 4.77 3.41 13.02
N GLY A 79 3.97 4.48 13.13
CA GLY A 79 4.27 5.64 13.97
C GLY A 79 4.37 5.28 15.45
N GLY A 80 3.45 4.44 15.94
CA GLY A 80 3.46 3.89 17.29
C GLY A 80 4.75 3.10 17.56
N ILE A 81 5.09 2.15 16.70
CA ILE A 81 6.34 1.37 16.80
C ILE A 81 7.56 2.29 16.90
N VAL A 82 7.62 3.36 16.10
CA VAL A 82 8.74 4.31 16.15
C VAL A 82 8.83 5.04 17.49
N ASN A 83 7.70 5.49 18.05
CA ASN A 83 7.67 6.17 19.34
C ASN A 83 8.02 5.20 20.48
N ASP A 84 7.42 4.02 20.50
CA ASP A 84 7.67 3.00 21.52
C ASP A 84 9.13 2.52 21.48
N SER A 85 9.73 2.42 20.29
CA SER A 85 11.15 2.09 20.13
C SER A 85 12.09 3.12 20.77
N ARG A 86 11.74 4.42 20.66
CA ARG A 86 12.50 5.49 21.30
C ARG A 86 12.35 5.43 22.81
N MET A 87 11.11 5.27 23.29
CA MET A 87 10.84 5.13 24.72
C MET A 87 11.56 3.92 25.32
N PHE A 88 11.53 2.78 24.63
CA PHE A 88 12.27 1.58 25.03
C PHE A 88 13.77 1.88 25.18
N THR A 89 14.37 2.57 24.21
CA THR A 89 15.81 2.90 24.27
C THR A 89 16.13 3.84 25.43
N ILE A 90 15.29 4.87 25.67
CA ILE A 90 15.45 5.78 26.81
C ILE A 90 15.38 5.01 28.12
N MET A 91 14.35 4.16 28.30
CA MET A 91 14.20 3.35 29.51
C MET A 91 15.38 2.41 29.73
N VAL A 92 15.89 1.76 28.68
CA VAL A 92 17.07 0.88 28.78
C VAL A 92 18.32 1.65 29.23
N LEU A 93 18.51 2.88 28.72
CA LEU A 93 19.67 3.69 29.06
C LEU A 93 19.59 4.24 30.48
N ASP A 94 18.40 4.64 30.93
CA ASP A 94 18.20 5.36 32.19
C ASP A 94 17.87 4.45 33.37
N MET A 95 17.05 3.41 33.17
CA MET A 95 16.54 2.58 34.26
C MET A 95 17.43 1.37 34.60
N ILE A 96 18.34 0.98 33.71
CA ILE A 96 19.27 -0.13 34.00
C ILE A 96 20.48 0.46 34.74
N THR A 97 20.41 0.43 36.07
CA THR A 97 21.44 0.95 36.98
C THR A 97 21.74 -0.04 38.11
N ASN A 98 22.82 0.18 38.85
CA ASN A 98 23.20 -0.63 40.01
C ASN A 98 22.46 -0.21 41.30
N GLU A 99 21.56 0.78 41.26
CA GLU A 99 20.95 1.39 42.44
C GLU A 99 20.22 0.38 43.35
N TYR A 100 19.61 -0.65 42.74
CA TYR A 100 18.88 -1.72 43.44
C TYR A 100 19.43 -3.12 43.11
N ALA A 101 20.66 -3.21 42.59
CA ALA A 101 21.26 -4.48 42.19
C ALA A 101 21.74 -5.26 43.42
N LYS A 102 21.36 -6.54 43.52
CA LYS A 102 21.87 -7.45 44.58
C LYS A 102 23.37 -7.72 44.40
N ASP A 103 23.79 -7.89 43.14
CA ASP A 103 25.17 -8.04 42.72
C ASP A 103 25.48 -6.91 41.72
N PRO A 104 26.18 -5.85 42.13
CA PRO A 104 26.49 -4.72 41.25
C PRO A 104 27.41 -5.15 40.09
N ALA A 105 27.02 -4.84 38.86
CA ALA A 105 27.85 -5.06 37.68
C ALA A 105 28.87 -3.93 37.52
N THR A 106 29.99 -4.20 36.85
CA THR A 106 30.91 -3.13 36.44
C THR A 106 30.25 -2.21 35.41
N GLU A 107 30.75 -0.97 35.28
CA GLU A 107 30.21 -0.02 34.29
C GLU A 107 30.30 -0.56 32.85
N GLU A 108 31.36 -1.33 32.54
CA GLU A 108 31.56 -1.97 31.24
C GLU A 108 30.51 -3.07 30.98
N GLU A 109 30.21 -3.90 31.98
CA GLU A 109 29.18 -4.94 31.89
C GLU A 109 27.79 -4.31 31.75
N LEU A 110 27.51 -3.25 32.51
CA LEU A 110 26.23 -2.52 32.42
C LEU A 110 26.05 -1.90 31.03
N ALA A 111 27.09 -1.29 30.49
CA ALA A 111 27.09 -0.74 29.13
C ALA A 111 26.91 -1.84 28.07
N ALA A 112 27.55 -3.00 28.26
CA ALA A 112 27.38 -4.16 27.40
C ALA A 112 25.94 -4.67 27.41
N HIS A 113 25.31 -4.80 28.58
CA HIS A 113 23.91 -5.21 28.71
C HIS A 113 22.95 -4.23 28.02
N LYS A 114 23.11 -2.91 28.26
CA LYS A 114 22.33 -1.87 27.58
C LYS A 114 22.46 -1.97 26.06
N LYS A 115 23.69 -2.11 25.56
CA LYS A 115 23.98 -2.27 24.14
C LYS A 115 23.32 -3.53 23.56
N THR A 116 23.39 -4.67 24.26
CA THR A 116 22.76 -5.92 23.82
C THR A 116 21.24 -5.77 23.68
N LEU A 117 20.58 -5.12 24.63
CA LEU A 117 19.12 -4.90 24.58
C LEU A 117 18.71 -4.02 23.41
N VAL A 118 19.42 -2.90 23.20
CA VAL A 118 19.16 -2.00 22.06
C VAL A 118 19.41 -2.71 20.73
N MET A 119 20.50 -3.47 20.61
CA MET A 119 20.81 -4.21 19.38
C MET A 119 19.78 -5.30 19.06
N ARG A 120 19.25 -5.99 20.08
CA ARG A 120 18.15 -6.95 19.90
C ARG A 120 16.87 -6.27 19.41
N HIS A 121 16.56 -5.08 19.91
CA HIS A 121 15.41 -4.30 19.44
C HIS A 121 15.57 -3.87 17.97
N ILE A 122 16.76 -3.43 17.58
CA ILE A 122 17.08 -3.12 16.18
C ILE A 122 16.98 -4.37 15.28
N ALA A 123 17.43 -5.52 15.77
CA ALA A 123 17.29 -6.79 15.06
C ALA A 123 15.80 -7.15 14.86
N TRP A 124 14.95 -6.95 15.88
CA TRP A 124 13.51 -7.13 15.75
C TRP A 124 12.89 -6.20 14.69
N LEU A 125 13.22 -4.91 14.69
CA LEU A 125 12.76 -3.95 13.66
C LEU A 125 13.18 -4.39 12.25
N THR A 126 14.40 -4.91 12.13
CA THR A 126 14.93 -5.43 10.87
C THR A 126 14.16 -6.66 10.40
N THR A 127 13.89 -7.61 11.31
CA THR A 127 13.11 -8.81 11.00
C THR A 127 11.67 -8.46 10.63
N LEU A 128 11.02 -7.56 11.38
CA LEU A 128 9.66 -7.08 11.10
C LEU A 128 9.55 -6.51 9.68
N ARG A 129 10.51 -5.67 9.28
CA ARG A 129 10.57 -5.12 7.92
C ARG A 129 10.63 -6.20 6.84
N HIS A 130 11.37 -7.29 7.06
CA HIS A 130 11.44 -8.39 6.12
C HIS A 130 10.15 -9.22 6.11
N ALA A 131 9.60 -9.53 7.30
CA ALA A 131 8.37 -10.29 7.45
C ALA A 131 7.18 -9.62 6.72
N MET A 132 7.09 -8.29 6.77
CA MET A 132 6.03 -7.55 6.09
C MET A 132 6.24 -7.39 4.57
N ARG A 133 7.43 -7.67 4.05
CA ARG A 133 7.72 -7.68 2.60
C ARG A 133 7.54 -9.06 1.97
N GLN A 134 7.26 -10.08 2.77
CA GLN A 134 6.99 -11.41 2.24
C GLN A 134 5.68 -11.41 1.45
N LEU A 135 5.74 -11.97 0.25
CA LEU A 135 4.59 -12.11 -0.63
C LEU A 135 3.51 -12.94 0.06
N LYS A 136 2.26 -12.48 -0.02
CA LYS A 136 1.11 -13.22 0.51
C LYS A 136 0.29 -13.85 -0.63
N PRO A 137 -0.32 -15.04 -0.43
CA PRO A 137 -1.06 -15.73 -1.49
C PRO A 137 -2.20 -14.91 -2.12
N TRP A 138 -2.78 -13.98 -1.36
CA TRP A 138 -3.88 -13.11 -1.82
C TRP A 138 -3.40 -11.85 -2.56
N GLU A 139 -2.09 -11.61 -2.67
CA GLU A 139 -1.56 -10.43 -3.36
C GLU A 139 -1.60 -10.60 -4.88
N THR A 140 -2.54 -9.92 -5.53
CA THR A 140 -2.75 -10.01 -6.98
C THR A 140 -1.86 -9.08 -7.79
N TYR A 141 -1.12 -8.17 -7.15
CA TYR A 141 -0.32 -7.16 -7.85
C TYR A 141 0.76 -7.77 -8.74
N ARG A 142 1.49 -8.80 -8.26
CA ARG A 142 2.57 -9.46 -9.01
C ARG A 142 2.07 -10.57 -9.95
N THR A 143 0.90 -11.16 -9.68
CA THR A 143 0.33 -12.23 -10.49
C THR A 143 -0.49 -11.71 -11.68
N ASN A 144 -0.88 -10.43 -11.68
CA ASN A 144 -1.62 -9.84 -12.77
C ASN A 144 -0.70 -9.53 -13.97
N LYS A 145 -0.94 -10.22 -15.11
CA LYS A 145 -0.22 -10.03 -16.40
C LYS A 145 -0.19 -8.58 -16.90
N ARG A 146 -1.07 -7.70 -16.39
CA ARG A 146 -1.10 -6.27 -16.72
C ARG A 146 -0.01 -5.47 -15.99
N ASN A 147 0.42 -5.95 -14.83
CA ASN A 147 1.38 -5.27 -13.97
C ASN A 147 2.81 -5.80 -14.13
N SER A 148 3.03 -6.87 -14.90
CA SER A 148 4.35 -7.49 -15.09
C SER A 148 5.40 -6.49 -15.59
N GLU A 149 5.03 -5.60 -16.52
CA GLU A 149 5.89 -4.52 -17.05
C GLU A 149 6.39 -3.54 -15.97
N TRP A 150 5.75 -3.50 -14.79
CA TRP A 150 6.02 -2.56 -13.70
C TRP A 150 6.47 -3.24 -12.40
N VAL A 151 6.55 -4.57 -12.39
CA VAL A 151 7.00 -5.36 -11.23
C VAL A 151 8.52 -5.53 -11.24
N GLU A 152 9.15 -5.48 -12.41
CA GLU A 152 10.59 -5.69 -12.63
C GLU A 152 11.41 -4.38 -12.80
N ALA A 153 10.73 -3.22 -12.82
CA ALA A 153 11.32 -1.88 -12.97
C ALA A 153 11.35 -1.11 -11.63
#